data_AF-A0A8B6BKF0-F1
#
_entry.id   AF-A0A8B6BKF0-F1
#
_cell.length_a   1.000
_cell.length_b   1.000
_cell.length_c   1.000
_cell.angle_alpha   90.00
_cell.angle_beta   90.00
_cell.angle_gamma   90.00
#
_symmetry.space_group_name_H-M   'P 1'
#
loop_
_entity.id
_entity.type
_entity.pdbx_description
1 polymer ?
#
loop_
_entity_poly.entity_id
_entity_poly.type
_entity_poly.pdbx_seq_one_letter_code
_entity_poly.pdbx_strand_id
1 'polypeptide(L)'
;MGLGTGYVILEAGALSTFETILNLDKPDEQALTARVLWTMTFDDDVATELKSSNNLLDRLEVLSKSPDKAVKNNVKGLLYNIERISKKEKKGHYRRVVVSDTN
;
A
#
# COMPACT_ATOMS: atom_id res chain seq x y z
N MET A 1 23.03 -1.35 -7.75
CA MET A 1 21.60 -1.05 -7.87
C MET A 1 20.86 -2.33 -7.54
N GLY A 2 20.33 -2.47 -6.34
CA GLY A 2 19.53 -3.62 -5.97
C GLY A 2 18.09 -3.31 -6.37
N LEU A 3 17.59 -3.93 -7.43
CA LEU A 3 16.16 -3.90 -7.73
C LEU A 3 15.48 -4.75 -6.64
N GLY A 4 14.79 -4.08 -5.71
CA GLY A 4 13.99 -4.75 -4.70
C GLY A 4 12.98 -5.65 -5.41
N THR A 5 12.93 -6.92 -5.05
CA THR A 5 12.08 -7.93 -5.70
C THR A 5 10.58 -7.61 -5.64
N GLY A 6 10.15 -6.66 -4.79
CA GLY A 6 8.79 -6.14 -4.75
C GLY A 6 8.41 -5.32 -6.00
N TYR A 7 9.36 -4.61 -6.61
CA TYR A 7 9.15 -3.73 -7.76
C TYR A 7 8.71 -4.50 -9.02
N VAL A 8 9.24 -5.70 -9.23
CA VAL A 8 8.98 -6.52 -10.43
C VAL A 8 7.53 -7.02 -10.49
N ILE A 9 6.87 -7.18 -9.35
CA ILE A 9 5.50 -7.73 -9.30
C ILE A 9 4.48 -6.70 -9.77
N LEU A 10 4.67 -5.41 -9.45
CA LEU A 10 3.74 -4.36 -9.84
C LEU A 10 3.92 -3.93 -11.31
N GLU A 11 5.15 -3.84 -11.80
CA GLU A 11 5.45 -3.53 -13.21
C GLU A 11 4.90 -4.58 -14.20
N ALA A 12 4.69 -5.82 -13.76
CA ALA A 12 4.09 -6.89 -14.57
C ALA A 12 2.56 -6.75 -14.76
N GLY A 13 1.95 -5.64 -14.36
CA GLY A 13 0.50 -5.39 -14.48
C GLY A 13 -0.35 -6.05 -13.40
N ALA A 14 0.27 -6.67 -12.38
CA ALA A 14 -0.45 -7.37 -11.31
C ALA A 14 -1.35 -6.46 -10.48
N LEU A 15 -1.05 -5.16 -10.41
CA LEU A 15 -1.87 -4.17 -9.70
C LEU A 15 -3.31 -4.14 -10.23
N SER A 16 -3.48 -4.15 -11.55
CA SER A 16 -4.81 -4.16 -12.19
C SER A 16 -5.61 -5.43 -11.86
N THR A 17 -4.93 -6.58 -11.73
CA THR A 17 -5.54 -7.83 -11.30
C THR A 17 -5.98 -7.74 -9.84
N PHE A 18 -5.16 -7.18 -8.94
CA PHE A 18 -5.55 -6.98 -7.55
C PHE A 18 -6.74 -6.03 -7.41
N GLU A 19 -6.76 -4.92 -8.16
CA GLU A 19 -7.90 -4.01 -8.21
C GLU A 19 -9.16 -4.73 -8.70
N THR A 20 -9.04 -5.59 -9.71
CA THR A 20 -10.15 -6.41 -10.21
C THR A 20 -10.69 -7.33 -9.11
N ILE A 21 -9.82 -8.08 -8.42
CA ILE A 21 -10.23 -9.01 -7.36
C ILE A 21 -10.86 -8.27 -6.17
N LEU A 22 -10.28 -7.14 -5.76
CA LEU A 22 -10.84 -6.32 -4.69
C LEU A 22 -12.23 -5.79 -5.03
N ASN A 23 -12.54 -5.62 -6.31
CA ASN A 23 -13.86 -5.19 -6.79
C ASN A 23 -14.92 -6.29 -6.82
N LEU A 24 -14.53 -7.57 -6.80
CA LEU A 24 -15.46 -8.70 -6.76
C LEU A 24 -16.20 -8.74 -5.42
N ASP A 25 -17.47 -9.15 -5.41
CA ASP A 25 -18.22 -9.39 -4.17
C ASP A 25 -17.93 -10.79 -3.59
N LYS A 26 -16.65 -11.03 -3.29
CA LYS A 26 -16.14 -12.31 -2.80
C LYS A 26 -15.19 -12.07 -1.61
N PRO A 27 -15.70 -12.11 -0.37
CA PRO A 27 -14.93 -11.76 0.82
C PRO A 27 -13.62 -12.54 0.99
N ASP A 28 -13.61 -13.83 0.66
CA ASP A 28 -12.41 -14.67 0.75
C ASP A 28 -11.30 -14.20 -0.20
N GLU A 29 -11.64 -13.93 -1.46
CA GLU A 29 -10.70 -13.45 -2.48
C GLU A 29 -10.22 -12.02 -2.15
N GLN A 30 -11.11 -11.16 -1.68
CA GLN A 30 -10.78 -9.82 -1.20
C GLN A 30 -9.81 -9.87 -0.02
N ALA A 31 -10.07 -10.73 0.97
CA ALA A 31 -9.25 -10.83 2.17
C ALA A 31 -7.83 -11.33 1.85
N LEU A 32 -7.72 -12.34 0.98
CA LEU A 32 -6.43 -12.85 0.50
C LEU A 32 -5.67 -11.78 -0.28
N THR A 33 -6.34 -11.09 -1.20
CA THR A 33 -5.73 -10.02 -2.00
C THR A 33 -5.24 -8.87 -1.12
N ALA A 34 -6.07 -8.41 -0.18
CA ALA A 34 -5.69 -7.37 0.77
C ALA A 34 -4.49 -7.80 1.64
N ARG A 35 -4.41 -9.08 2.03
CA ARG A 35 -3.28 -9.62 2.79
C ARG A 35 -1.99 -9.65 1.98
N VAL A 36 -2.06 -10.04 0.71
CA VAL A 36 -0.91 -10.03 -0.22
C VAL A 36 -0.41 -8.60 -0.39
N LEU A 37 -1.30 -7.67 -0.75
CA LEU A 37 -0.94 -6.25 -0.88
C LEU A 37 -0.34 -5.70 0.42
N TRP A 38 -0.96 -5.97 1.58
CA TRP A 38 -0.41 -5.55 2.86
C TRP A 38 1.01 -6.07 3.07
N THR A 39 1.26 -7.34 2.78
CA THR A 39 2.60 -7.94 2.91
C THR A 39 3.60 -7.26 1.97
N MET A 40 3.18 -6.88 0.76
CA MET A 40 4.07 -6.18 -0.19
C MET A 40 4.42 -4.77 0.27
N THR A 41 3.52 -4.06 0.95
CA THR A 41 3.80 -2.69 1.46
C THR A 41 4.84 -2.59 2.56
N PHE A 42 5.42 -3.71 3.01
CA PHE A 42 6.64 -3.66 3.82
C PHE A 42 7.87 -3.26 3.01
N ASP A 43 7.78 -3.33 1.68
CA ASP A 43 8.68 -2.65 0.75
C ASP A 43 8.19 -1.20 0.56
N ASP A 44 9.04 -0.23 0.87
CA ASP A 44 8.70 1.20 0.84
C ASP A 44 8.39 1.67 -0.60
N ASP A 45 9.00 1.03 -1.62
CA ASP A 45 8.76 1.35 -3.03
C ASP A 45 7.35 0.92 -3.48
N VAL A 46 6.97 -0.31 -3.14
CA VAL A 46 5.63 -0.84 -3.39
C VAL A 46 4.59 0.03 -2.70
N ALA A 47 4.81 0.38 -1.43
CA ALA A 47 3.89 1.24 -0.70
C ALA A 47 3.72 2.63 -1.36
N THR A 48 4.79 3.18 -1.93
CA THR A 48 4.76 4.45 -2.66
C THR A 48 3.97 4.35 -3.97
N GLU A 49 4.12 3.23 -4.68
CA GLU A 49 3.38 2.96 -5.91
C GLU A 49 1.88 2.78 -5.62
N LEU A 50 1.52 1.95 -4.64
CA LEU A 50 0.11 1.76 -4.25
C LEU A 50 -0.56 3.07 -3.80
N LYS A 51 0.19 3.94 -3.11
CA LYS A 51 -0.27 5.27 -2.70
C LYS A 51 -0.61 6.17 -3.90
N SER A 52 0.00 5.91 -5.05
CA SER A 52 -0.22 6.70 -6.27
C SER A 52 -1.48 6.26 -7.03
N SER A 53 -2.09 5.11 -6.69
CA SER A 53 -3.36 4.67 -7.27
C SER A 53 -4.56 5.15 -6.43
N ASN A 54 -5.18 6.27 -6.83
CA ASN A 54 -6.39 6.78 -6.18
C ASN A 54 -7.54 5.76 -6.23
N ASN A 55 -7.69 5.05 -7.35
CA ASN A 55 -8.73 4.03 -7.51
C ASN A 55 -8.60 2.91 -6.48
N LEU A 56 -7.37 2.43 -6.25
CA LEU A 56 -7.10 1.44 -5.23
C LEU A 56 -7.43 1.99 -3.83
N LEU A 57 -6.97 3.20 -3.51
CA LEU A 57 -7.20 3.82 -2.20
C LEU A 57 -8.69 3.98 -1.89
N ASP A 58 -9.48 4.45 -2.85
CA ASP A 58 -10.94 4.59 -2.70
C ASP A 58 -11.59 3.23 -2.43
N ARG A 59 -11.18 2.19 -3.17
CA ARG A 59 -11.71 0.84 -2.95
C ARG A 59 -11.32 0.28 -1.58
N LEU A 60 -10.07 0.49 -1.16
CA LEU A 60 -9.61 0.08 0.17
C LEU A 60 -10.36 0.82 1.28
N GLU A 61 -10.65 2.11 1.11
CA GLU A 61 -11.44 2.87 2.08
C GLU A 61 -12.87 2.32 2.23
N VAL A 62 -13.49 1.88 1.13
CA VAL A 62 -14.78 1.16 1.17
C VAL A 62 -14.64 -0.18 1.91
N LEU A 63 -13.67 -1.00 1.54
CA LEU A 63 -13.47 -2.33 2.14
C LEU A 63 -13.02 -2.26 3.61
N SER A 64 -12.46 -1.14 4.06
CA SER A 64 -12.12 -0.90 5.48
C SER A 64 -13.36 -0.92 6.40
N LYS A 65 -14.55 -0.73 5.81
CA LYS A 65 -15.86 -0.75 6.46
C LYS A 65 -16.59 -2.08 6.25
N SER A 66 -15.94 -3.07 5.64
CA SER A 66 -16.54 -4.38 5.36
C SER A 66 -17.11 -5.05 6.63
N PRO A 67 -18.29 -5.68 6.54
CA PRO A 67 -18.81 -6.53 7.62
C PRO A 67 -17.92 -7.76 7.83
N ASP A 68 -17.22 -8.22 6.78
CA ASP A 68 -16.25 -9.29 6.88
C ASP A 68 -15.02 -8.84 7.69
N LYS A 69 -14.70 -9.58 8.75
CA LYS A 69 -13.62 -9.23 9.68
C LYS A 69 -12.24 -9.39 9.04
N ALA A 70 -12.05 -10.40 8.19
CA ALA A 70 -10.76 -10.67 7.57
C ALA A 70 -10.43 -9.59 6.53
N VAL A 71 -11.39 -9.27 5.65
CA VAL A 71 -11.29 -8.15 4.70
C VAL A 71 -10.97 -6.86 5.45
N LYS A 72 -11.80 -6.49 6.43
CA LYS A 72 -11.62 -5.25 7.19
C LYS A 72 -10.25 -5.15 7.87
N ASN A 73 -9.80 -6.21 8.53
CA ASN A 73 -8.53 -6.17 9.27
C ASN A 73 -7.33 -6.07 8.32
N ASN A 74 -7.32 -6.85 7.24
CA ASN A 74 -6.23 -6.82 6.27
C ASN A 74 -6.15 -5.47 5.55
N VAL A 75 -7.30 -4.92 5.16
CA VAL A 75 -7.39 -3.61 4.50
C VAL A 75 -6.95 -2.48 5.43
N LYS A 76 -7.34 -2.50 6.71
CA LYS A 76 -6.85 -1.52 7.69
C LYS A 76 -5.34 -1.60 7.89
N GLY A 77 -4.79 -2.81 7.93
CA GLY A 77 -3.34 -3.02 8.01
C GLY A 77 -2.61 -2.45 6.79
N LEU A 78 -3.14 -2.72 5.60
CA LEU A 78 -2.65 -2.19 4.33
C LEU A 78 -2.65 -0.65 4.31
N LEU A 79 -3.80 -0.02 4.59
CA LEU A 79 -3.93 1.44 4.63
C LEU A 79 -2.97 2.08 5.63
N TYR A 80 -2.87 1.51 6.85
CA TYR A 80 -1.93 1.98 7.87
C TYR A 80 -0.48 1.99 7.34
N ASN A 81 -0.07 0.93 6.65
CA ASN A 81 1.30 0.79 6.17
C ASN A 81 1.62 1.80 5.05
N ILE A 82 0.67 1.98 4.12
CA ILE A 82 0.74 3.02 3.06
C ILE A 82 0.89 4.42 3.68
N GLU A 83 0.06 4.75 4.68
CA GLU A 83 0.14 6.04 5.37
C GLU A 83 1.46 6.22 6.15
N ARG A 84 2.00 5.15 6.75
CA ARG A 84 3.25 5.19 7.51
C ARG A 84 4.43 5.65 6.66
N ILE A 85 4.50 5.24 5.39
CA ILE A 85 5.57 5.67 4.48
C ILE A 85 5.54 7.18 4.28
N SER A 86 4.34 7.77 4.15
CA SER A 86 4.16 9.23 4.06
C SER A 86 4.74 9.99 5.26
N LYS A 87 4.79 9.36 6.45
CA LYS A 87 5.36 9.97 7.66
C LYS A 87 6.89 9.83 7.71
N LYS A 88 7.46 8.76 7.14
CA LYS A 88 8.91 8.58 7.00
C LYS A 88 9.51 9.62 6.04
N GLU A 89 8.87 9.84 4.90
CA GLU A 89 9.30 10.83 3.89
C GLU A 89 9.39 12.25 4.49
N LYS A 90 8.36 12.67 5.23
CA LYS A 90 8.32 13.98 5.90
C LYS A 90 9.41 14.14 6.97
N LYS A 91 9.70 13.09 7.76
CA LYS A 91 10.77 13.11 8.76
C LYS A 91 12.17 13.13 8.12
N GLY A 92 12.36 12.42 7.01
CA GLY A 92 13.62 12.44 6.25
C GLY A 92 13.91 13.80 5.63
N HIS A 93 12.88 14.49 5.13
CA HIS A 93 13.01 15.83 4.54
C HIS A 93 13.39 16.88 5.60
N TYR A 94 12.72 16.90 6.75
CA TYR A 94 13.07 17.80 7.86
C TYR A 94 14.52 17.61 8.34
N ARG A 95 15.02 16.37 8.41
CA ARG A 95 16.38 16.09 8.85
C ARG A 95 17.45 16.55 7.86
N ARG A 96 17.13 16.60 6.56
CA ARG A 96 18.07 17.02 5.50
C ARG A 96 18.19 18.55 5.41
N VAL A 97 17.09 19.27 5.58
CA VAL A 97 17.07 20.75 5.57
C VAL A 97 17.86 21.29 6.77
N VAL A 98 17.61 20.77 7.97
CA VAL A 98 18.29 21.26 9.20
C VAL A 98 19.81 21.07 9.18
N VAL A 99 20.33 20.06 8.48
CA VAL A 99 21.78 19.82 8.37
C VAL A 99 22.44 20.72 7.32
N SER A 100 21.67 21.23 6.36
CA SER A 100 22.18 22.06 5.26
C SER A 100 22.30 23.55 5.64
N ASP A 101 21.60 23.97 6.71
CA ASP A 101 21.56 25.37 7.18
C ASP A 101 22.54 25.66 8.34
N THR A 102 23.51 24.75 8.59
CA THR A 102 24.50 24.86 9.68
C THR A 102 25.95 25.05 9.22
N ASN A 103 26.18 25.58 8.01
CA ASN A 103 27.52 26.03 7.58
C ASN A 103 27.54 27.52 7.27
#